data_AF-A0A164G909-F1
#
_entry.id   AF-A0A164G909-F1
#
_cell.length_a   1.000
_cell.length_b   1.000
_cell.length_c   1.000
_cell.angle_alpha   90.00
_cell.angle_beta   90.00
_cell.angle_gamma   90.00
#
_symmetry.space_group_name_H-M   'P 1'
#
loop_
_entity.id
_entity.type
_entity.pdbx_description
1 polymer ?
#
loop_
_entity_poly.entity_id
_entity_poly.type
_entity_poly.pdbx_seq_one_letter_code
_entity_poly.pdbx_strand_id
1 'polypeptide(L)'
;MNTSATQEQSQSEPIQAQTCIIIHPGSKNLRIGRASDVNPHTILHAIARPRRPKGPLHRDPVLIPTVVLSKENKLQVDETYQSMRGTLQSCLRSDGTPRPATSTQQVALANKQCTPI
;
A
#
# COMPACT_ATOMS: atom_id res chain seq x y z
N MET A 1 55.78 35.50 4.79
CA MET A 1 54.93 34.98 3.69
C MET A 1 53.71 34.34 4.33
N ASN A 2 52.59 35.06 4.42
CA ASN A 2 51.33 34.54 4.95
C ASN A 2 50.38 34.28 3.78
N THR A 3 50.17 33.00 3.46
CA THR A 3 49.11 32.55 2.57
C THR A 3 47.88 32.24 3.41
N SER A 4 47.00 33.23 3.59
CA SER A 4 45.68 33.02 4.17
C SER A 4 44.76 32.54 3.05
N ALA A 5 44.46 31.25 3.04
CA ALA A 5 43.48 30.65 2.15
C ALA A 5 42.10 31.29 2.40
N THR A 6 41.58 31.98 1.40
CA THR A 6 40.19 32.45 1.38
C THR A 6 39.29 31.23 1.32
N GLN A 7 38.66 30.90 2.45
CA GLN A 7 37.55 29.94 2.46
C GLN A 7 36.36 30.59 1.75
N GLU A 8 36.04 30.11 0.55
CA GLU A 8 34.77 30.42 -0.10
C GLU A 8 33.65 29.76 0.72
N GLN A 9 33.06 30.53 1.65
CA GLN A 9 31.78 30.19 2.24
C GLN A 9 30.72 30.29 1.14
N SER A 10 30.22 29.14 0.69
CA SER A 10 29.02 29.07 -0.14
C SER A 10 27.84 29.63 0.65
N GLN A 11 27.50 30.89 0.41
CA GLN A 11 26.27 31.49 0.89
C GLN A 11 25.11 30.75 0.23
N SER A 12 24.53 29.77 0.93
CA SER A 12 23.26 29.19 0.52
C SER A 12 22.17 30.22 0.78
N GLU A 13 21.49 30.65 -0.28
CA GLU A 13 20.29 31.48 -0.14
C GLU A 13 19.29 30.78 0.79
N PRO A 14 18.56 31.52 1.65
CA PRO A 14 17.59 30.92 2.55
C PRO A 14 16.53 30.15 1.74
N ILE A 15 16.45 28.84 1.95
CA ILE A 15 15.49 27.96 1.27
C ILE A 15 14.08 28.38 1.68
N GLN A 16 13.32 28.93 0.73
CA GLN A 16 11.92 29.29 0.94
C GLN A 16 11.05 28.04 0.75
N ALA A 17 10.25 27.70 1.76
CA ALA A 17 9.39 26.51 1.70
C ALA A 17 8.39 26.54 0.52
N GLN A 18 8.04 27.72 0.02
CA GLN A 18 7.13 27.90 -1.12
C GLN A 18 7.76 27.51 -2.48
N THR A 19 9.10 27.49 -2.58
CA THR A 19 9.82 27.13 -3.81
C THR A 19 10.36 25.69 -3.78
N CYS A 20 10.22 25.00 -2.65
CA CYS A 20 10.65 23.61 -2.49
C CYS A 20 9.49 22.64 -2.76
N ILE A 21 9.69 21.68 -3.68
CA ILE A 21 8.75 20.60 -3.96
C ILE A 21 9.19 19.33 -3.24
N ILE A 22 8.30 18.75 -2.46
CA ILE A 22 8.48 17.47 -1.80
C ILE A 22 7.82 16.38 -2.64
N ILE A 23 8.58 15.34 -2.97
CA ILE A 23 8.13 14.18 -3.75
C ILE A 23 8.28 12.94 -2.87
N HIS A 24 7.17 12.29 -2.56
CA HIS A 24 7.12 11.07 -1.76
C HIS A 24 6.48 9.93 -2.58
N PRO A 25 7.30 9.11 -3.27
CA PRO A 25 6.81 8.00 -4.08
C PRO A 25 6.25 6.86 -3.21
N GLY A 26 5.24 6.17 -3.72
CA GLY A 26 4.69 4.96 -3.12
C GLY A 26 4.26 3.97 -4.20
N SER A 27 4.10 2.69 -3.84
CA SER A 27 3.75 1.63 -4.81
C SER A 27 2.40 1.87 -5.49
N LYS A 28 1.41 2.39 -4.76
CA LYS A 28 0.07 2.70 -5.28
C LYS A 28 -0.14 4.19 -5.51
N ASN A 29 0.34 5.04 -4.60
CA ASN A 29 0.05 6.47 -4.61
C ASN A 29 1.35 7.28 -4.55
N LEU A 30 1.45 8.31 -5.39
CA LEU A 30 2.46 9.36 -5.33
C LEU A 30 1.89 10.51 -4.50
N ARG A 31 2.65 10.96 -3.50
CA ARG A 31 2.32 12.20 -2.77
C ARG A 31 3.31 13.28 -3.20
N ILE A 32 2.80 14.41 -3.67
CA ILE A 32 3.62 15.52 -4.16
C ILE A 32 3.00 16.86 -3.78
N GLY A 33 3.81 17.83 -3.39
CA GLY A 33 3.36 19.16 -3.02
C GLY A 33 4.53 20.06 -2.65
N ARG A 34 4.28 21.35 -2.41
CA ARG A 34 5.29 22.25 -1.88
C ARG A 34 5.54 21.96 -0.41
N ALA A 35 6.72 22.30 0.10
CA ALA A 35 7.04 22.17 1.52
C ALA A 35 6.14 23.06 2.41
N SER A 36 5.55 24.12 1.84
CA SER A 36 4.57 24.96 2.51
C SER A 36 3.13 24.43 2.49
N ASP A 37 2.81 23.41 1.69
CA ASP A 37 1.43 22.94 1.56
C ASP A 37 1.02 22.12 2.80
N VAL A 38 -0.18 22.39 3.34
CA VAL A 38 -0.71 21.67 4.51
C VAL A 38 -0.98 20.19 4.18
N ASN A 39 -1.48 19.93 2.97
CA ASN A 39 -1.78 18.58 2.48
C ASN A 39 -1.17 18.40 1.07
N PRO A 40 -0.29 17.42 0.86
CA PRO A 40 0.23 17.12 -0.47
C PRO A 40 -0.86 16.51 -1.35
N HIS A 41 -0.75 16.72 -2.67
CA HIS A 41 -1.60 16.04 -3.64
C HIS A 41 -1.30 14.54 -3.64
N THR A 42 -2.35 13.73 -3.59
CA THR A 42 -2.24 12.27 -3.69
C THR A 42 -2.77 11.84 -5.05
N ILE A 43 -1.91 11.21 -5.83
CA ILE A 43 -2.18 10.81 -7.21
C ILE A 43 -1.95 9.30 -7.34
N LEU A 44 -2.76 8.62 -8.16
CA LEU A 44 -2.49 7.24 -8.52
C LEU A 44 -1.12 7.17 -9.21
N HIS A 45 -0.20 6.37 -8.67
CA HIS A 45 1.14 6.20 -9.22
C HIS A 45 1.13 5.16 -10.34
N ALA A 46 0.39 5.47 -11.41
CA ALA A 46 0.26 4.60 -12.57
C ALA A 46 0.13 5.44 -13.84
N ILE A 47 0.47 4.83 -14.98
CA ILE A 47 0.31 5.44 -16.30
C ILE A 47 -0.31 4.44 -17.27
N ALA A 48 -1.31 4.88 -18.02
CA ALA A 48 -1.84 4.13 -19.16
C ALA A 48 -1.22 4.69 -20.45
N ARG A 49 -0.67 3.82 -21.30
CA ARG A 49 -0.10 4.21 -22.61
C ARG A 49 -0.86 3.54 -23.74
N PRO A 50 -1.14 4.24 -24.87
CA PRO A 50 -1.73 3.62 -26.04
C PRO A 50 -0.90 2.43 -26.54
N ARG A 51 -1.58 1.35 -26.93
CA ARG A 51 -0.92 0.17 -27.47
C ARG A 51 -0.36 0.47 -28.87
N ARG A 52 0.89 0.12 -29.12
CA ARG A 52 1.47 0.16 -30.49
C ARG A 52 0.71 -0.79 -31.41
N PRO A 53 0.61 -0.52 -32.72
CA PRO A 53 0.07 -1.47 -33.68
C PRO A 53 0.81 -2.83 -33.56
N LYS A 54 0.07 -3.93 -33.39
CA LYS A 54 0.61 -5.29 -33.14
C LYS A 54 1.45 -5.47 -31.87
N GLY A 55 1.45 -4.51 -30.95
CA GLY A 55 2.14 -4.65 -29.65
C GLY A 55 1.39 -5.60 -28.69
N PRO A 56 2.09 -6.23 -27.74
CA PRO A 56 1.45 -7.08 -26.72
C PRO A 56 0.54 -6.28 -25.79
N LEU A 57 -0.47 -6.93 -25.22
CA LEU A 57 -1.23 -6.38 -24.10
C LEU A 57 -0.38 -6.48 -22.83
N HIS A 58 -0.10 -5.34 -22.19
CA HIS A 58 0.63 -5.28 -20.93
C HIS A 58 -0.26 -4.69 -19.84
N ARG A 59 -0.25 -5.34 -18.67
CA ARG A 59 -0.96 -4.91 -17.45
C ARG A 59 -0.12 -5.29 -16.24
N ASP A 60 0.23 -4.31 -15.43
CA ASP A 60 0.88 -4.57 -14.15
C ASP A 60 -0.12 -5.23 -13.18
N PRO A 61 0.31 -6.21 -12.37
CA PRO A 61 -0.53 -6.79 -11.34
C PRO A 61 -0.76 -5.76 -10.21
N VAL A 62 -2.01 -5.37 -10.01
CA VAL A 62 -2.39 -4.47 -8.89
C VAL A 62 -2.51 -5.24 -7.58
N LEU A 63 -3.01 -6.47 -7.65
CA LEU A 63 -3.05 -7.41 -6.54
C LEU A 63 -1.93 -8.43 -6.70
N ILE A 64 -1.52 -9.06 -5.61
CA ILE A 64 -0.58 -10.18 -5.64
C ILE A 64 -1.09 -11.20 -6.66
N PRO A 65 -0.28 -11.60 -7.66
CA PRO A 65 -0.73 -12.53 -8.68
C PRO A 65 -1.31 -13.81 -8.07
N THR A 66 -2.41 -14.30 -8.63
CA THR A 66 -2.93 -15.61 -8.26
C THR A 66 -1.94 -16.67 -8.73
N VAL A 67 -1.10 -17.14 -7.81
CA VAL A 67 -0.12 -18.19 -8.05
C VAL A 67 -0.69 -19.54 -7.62
N VAL A 68 -0.42 -20.59 -8.39
CA VAL A 68 -0.72 -21.96 -7.97
C VAL A 68 0.25 -22.30 -6.83
N LEU A 69 -0.27 -22.35 -5.61
CA LEU A 69 0.52 -22.71 -4.44
C LEU A 69 0.92 -24.20 -4.52
N SER A 70 2.18 -24.49 -4.17
CA SER A 70 2.64 -25.86 -3.91
C SER A 70 1.82 -26.48 -2.77
N LYS A 71 1.81 -27.82 -2.67
CA LYS A 71 1.11 -28.51 -1.56
C LYS A 71 1.62 -28.03 -0.19
N GLU A 72 2.93 -27.84 -0.06
CA GLU A 72 3.58 -27.32 1.14
C GLU A 72 3.10 -25.90 1.47
N ASN A 73 3.10 -24.98 0.50
CA ASN A 73 2.64 -23.61 0.73
C ASN A 73 1.15 -23.56 1.10
N LYS A 74 0.32 -24.45 0.55
CA LYS A 74 -1.10 -24.54 0.94
C LYS A 74 -1.24 -24.94 2.41
N LEU A 75 -0.52 -25.96 2.84
CA LEU A 75 -0.53 -26.39 4.24
C LEU A 75 -0.06 -25.25 5.17
N GLN A 76 1.03 -24.56 4.81
CA GLN A 76 1.53 -23.44 5.59
C GLN A 76 0.52 -22.29 5.68
N VAL A 77 -0.19 -21.97 4.59
CA VAL A 77 -1.26 -20.96 4.58
C VAL A 77 -2.41 -21.40 5.49
N ASP A 78 -2.81 -22.66 5.43
CA ASP A 78 -3.89 -23.20 6.26
C ASP A 78 -3.51 -23.18 7.76
N GLU A 79 -2.29 -23.58 8.11
CA GLU A 79 -1.76 -23.52 9.48
C GLU A 79 -1.69 -22.08 10.00
N THR A 80 -1.18 -21.16 9.19
CA THR A 80 -1.10 -19.73 9.55
C THR A 80 -2.50 -19.17 9.76
N TYR A 81 -3.45 -19.53 8.89
CA TYR A 81 -4.85 -19.13 9.02
C TYR A 81 -5.49 -19.66 10.31
N GLN A 82 -5.28 -20.94 10.66
CA GLN A 82 -5.81 -21.50 11.91
C GLN A 82 -5.20 -20.83 13.14
N SER A 83 -3.90 -20.54 13.13
CA SER A 83 -3.21 -19.83 14.20
C SER A 83 -3.77 -18.41 14.40
N MET A 84 -3.91 -17.65 13.30
CA MET A 84 -4.54 -16.32 13.33
C MET A 84 -5.97 -16.39 13.84
N ARG A 85 -6.75 -17.38 13.39
CA ARG A 85 -8.14 -17.58 13.82
C ARG A 85 -8.23 -17.88 15.31
N GLY A 86 -7.38 -18.78 15.82
CA GLY A 86 -7.32 -19.09 17.24
C GLY A 86 -6.98 -17.86 18.09
N THR A 87 -6.02 -17.05 17.62
CA THR A 87 -5.66 -15.77 18.26
C THR A 87 -6.83 -14.80 18.31
N LEU A 88 -7.59 -14.66 17.22
CA LEU A 88 -8.77 -13.79 17.19
C LEU A 88 -9.93 -14.31 18.04
N GLN A 89 -10.02 -15.62 18.27
CA GLN A 89 -11.04 -16.25 19.09
C GLN A 89 -10.75 -16.15 20.59
N SER A 90 -9.48 -16.05 21.00
CA SER A 90 -9.12 -15.84 22.41
C SER A 90 -9.38 -14.41 22.89
N CYS A 91 -9.45 -13.44 21.97
CA CYS A 91 -9.80 -12.06 22.30
C CYS A 91 -11.28 -11.91 22.63
N LEU A 92 -11.58 -11.34 23.80
CA LEU A 92 -12.92 -10.92 24.18
C LEU A 92 -13.37 -9.71 23.35
N ARG A 93 -14.68 -9.60 23.16
CA ARG A 93 -15.33 -8.40 22.65
C ARG A 93 -15.25 -7.28 23.68
N SER A 94 -15.56 -6.05 23.26
CA SER A 94 -15.59 -4.88 24.15
C SER A 94 -16.59 -5.00 25.31
N ASP A 95 -17.60 -5.86 25.15
CA ASP A 95 -18.59 -6.21 26.18
C ASP A 95 -18.13 -7.34 27.12
N GLY A 96 -16.89 -7.83 26.97
CA GLY A 96 -16.32 -8.93 27.77
C GLY A 96 -16.78 -10.32 27.33
N THR A 97 -17.62 -10.45 26.30
CA THR A 97 -18.10 -11.75 25.82
C THR A 97 -17.15 -12.38 24.79
N PRO A 98 -17.13 -13.72 24.66
CA PRO A 98 -16.37 -14.40 23.63
C PRO A 98 -16.84 -14.04 22.21
N ARG A 99 -15.92 -14.04 21.24
CA ARG A 99 -16.26 -13.85 19.82
C ARG A 99 -17.08 -15.05 19.30
N PRO A 100 -18.27 -14.83 18.70
CA PRO A 100 -19.02 -15.91 18.07
C PRO A 100 -18.29 -16.40 16.81
N ALA A 101 -18.29 -17.72 16.61
CA ALA A 101 -17.75 -18.32 15.39
C ALA A 101 -18.83 -18.37 14.30
N THR A 102 -18.60 -17.72 13.17
CA THR A 102 -19.45 -17.86 11.98
C THR A 102 -18.80 -18.86 11.03
N SER A 103 -19.58 -19.82 10.51
CA SER A 103 -19.05 -20.77 9.54
C SER A 103 -19.00 -20.16 8.14
N THR A 104 -18.01 -20.56 7.35
CA THR A 104 -17.89 -20.13 5.94
C THR A 104 -19.12 -20.53 5.12
N GLN A 105 -19.74 -21.67 5.43
CA GLN A 105 -20.97 -22.14 4.79
C GLN A 105 -22.16 -21.22 5.08
N GLN A 106 -22.33 -20.77 6.32
CA GLN A 106 -23.39 -19.82 6.68
C GLN A 106 -23.23 -18.50 5.90
N VAL A 107 -22.01 -17.98 5.83
CA VAL A 107 -21.72 -16.76 5.04
C VAL A 107 -22.00 -16.98 3.55
N ALA A 108 -21.59 -18.12 3.00
CA ALA A 108 -21.81 -18.42 1.59
C ALA A 108 -23.30 -18.53 1.23
N LEU A 109 -24.13 -19.09 2.12
CA LEU A 109 -25.59 -19.16 1.91
C LEU A 109 -26.22 -17.76 1.93
N ALA A 110 -25.82 -16.91 2.87
CA ALA A 110 -26.28 -15.52 2.94
C ALA A 110 -25.86 -14.71 1.69
N ASN A 111 -24.60 -14.82 1.27
CA ASN A 111 -24.09 -14.11 0.09
C ASN A 111 -24.84 -14.46 -1.19
N LYS A 112 -25.32 -15.71 -1.34
CA LYS A 112 -26.11 -16.14 -2.50
C LYS A 112 -27.50 -15.50 -2.56
N GLN A 113 -28.01 -15.01 -1.43
CA GLN A 113 -29.31 -14.34 -1.35
C GLN A 113 -29.21 -12.84 -1.63
N CYS A 114 -28.00 -12.27 -1.63
CA CYS A 114 -27.77 -10.87 -1.92
C CYS A 114 -27.68 -10.61 -3.42
N THR A 115 -28.53 -9.72 -3.93
CA THR A 115 -28.37 -9.10 -5.25
C THR A 115 -27.69 -7.74 -5.09
N PRO A 116 -26.64 -7.41 -5.88
CA PRO A 116 -26.07 -6.07 -5.85
C PRO A 116 -27.10 -5.04 -6.31
N ILE A 117 -27.10 -3.88 -5.66
CA ILE A 117 -27.94 -2.70 -5.98
C ILE A 117 -27.26 -1.91 -7.09
#